data_AF-A0AAX2H441-F1
#
_entry.id   AF-A0AAX2H441-F1
#
_cell.length_a   1.000
_cell.length_b   1.000
_cell.length_c   1.000
_cell.angle_alpha   90.00
_cell.angle_beta   90.00
_cell.angle_gamma   90.00
#
_symmetry.space_group_name_H-M   'P 1'
#
loop_
_entity.id
_entity.type
_entity.pdbx_description
1 polymer ?
#
loop_
_entity_poly.entity_id
_entity_poly.type
_entity_poly.pdbx_seq_one_letter_code
_entity_poly.pdbx_strand_id
1 'polypeptide(L)'
;MHSAVLDTQLFMKFPIHCGETGSDGIVYFKDVQPHPLTLDDWLVFSESKDLKIKISGVVAGKPEWDKSFPPVGNRFQADFEVGPSLKNSCFALVKGGWVPIFYAFSKGNIIADRNLVSEIQARFSNGEMSSEREHNDFLDYICDKNCSCTIHTISYALESNERKLPSPEKIIEQHQAAFKTLSKALPHVKIWPRSDADLQYLLDIADKYRVYFSEGVRLLIKLAPLIVNSPARNKRVEQWKAMAAIAKAENISVNNIAFLACLSASSANQSFNPAQRLIKPKVGYTEEDAYNSMYDLFLIMLTNLVQTQAPDLKVTLATRDKNLAIFWMGLTFADPLSPGEQLIGLHQKLLPVSESELKDLAVILGEGRVNPSWAVPPSLKY
;
A
#
# COMPACT_ATOMS: atom_id res chain seq x y z
N MET A 1 -0.35 26.35 38.14
CA MET A 1 -0.45 24.93 38.52
C MET A 1 -1.08 24.19 37.37
N HIS A 2 -0.38 23.16 36.91
CA HIS A 2 -0.76 22.12 35.95
C HIS A 2 -1.30 22.55 34.58
N SER A 3 -0.34 22.76 33.67
CA SER A 3 -0.50 22.31 32.29
C SER A 3 -0.81 20.81 32.27
N ALA A 4 -1.86 20.46 31.55
CA ALA A 4 -2.08 19.12 31.06
C ALA A 4 -2.75 19.25 29.67
N VAL A 5 -2.02 19.87 28.74
CA VAL A 5 -2.25 19.65 27.31
C VAL A 5 -1.71 18.27 27.02
N LEU A 6 -2.57 17.26 27.12
CA LEU A 6 -2.30 15.96 26.55
C LEU A 6 -3.09 15.87 25.27
N ASP A 7 -2.42 16.14 24.16
CA ASP A 7 -2.83 15.55 22.88
C ASP A 7 -1.57 15.43 22.02
N THR A 8 -0.72 14.43 22.30
CA THR A 8 0.44 14.14 21.46
C THR A 8 -0.02 13.66 20.08
N GLN A 9 0.61 14.14 19.02
CA GLN A 9 0.46 13.66 17.63
C GLN A 9 1.74 14.05 16.87
N LEU A 10 2.78 13.21 16.95
CA LEU A 10 4.10 13.34 16.29
C LEU A 10 4.39 14.71 15.62
N PHE A 11 5.03 15.64 16.36
CA PHE A 11 5.46 16.92 15.77
C PHE A 11 6.60 16.66 14.80
N MET A 12 6.40 17.01 13.53
CA MET A 12 7.50 17.04 12.57
C MET A 12 8.34 18.28 12.87
N LYS A 13 9.64 18.09 13.04
CA LYS A 13 10.59 19.15 13.41
C LYS A 13 11.54 19.37 12.26
N PHE A 14 11.69 20.61 11.83
CA PHE A 14 12.67 20.97 10.82
C PHE A 14 13.69 21.96 11.37
N PRO A 15 14.98 21.63 11.30
CA PRO A 15 16.02 22.59 11.57
C PRO A 15 16.02 23.64 10.45
N ILE A 16 16.16 24.91 10.84
CA ILE A 16 16.31 26.03 9.93
C ILE A 16 17.50 26.90 10.38
N HIS A 17 18.16 27.52 9.42
CA HIS A 17 19.30 28.41 9.64
C HIS A 17 19.00 29.81 9.09
N CYS A 18 19.24 30.84 9.90
CA CYS A 18 19.14 32.22 9.47
C CYS A 18 20.48 32.69 8.92
N GLY A 19 20.60 32.84 7.59
CA GLY A 19 21.83 33.30 6.96
C GLY A 19 22.25 34.74 7.34
N GLU A 20 21.30 35.58 7.76
CA GLU A 20 21.58 36.98 8.16
C GLU A 20 22.17 37.08 9.57
N THR A 21 21.67 36.28 10.52
CA THR A 21 22.08 36.34 11.93
C THR A 21 22.96 35.17 12.36
N GLY A 22 23.17 34.17 11.48
CA GLY A 22 23.84 32.91 11.80
C GLY A 22 23.11 32.05 12.83
N SER A 23 21.85 32.35 13.14
CA SER A 23 21.09 31.67 14.18
C SER A 23 20.44 30.38 13.68
N ASP A 24 20.50 29.33 14.49
CA ASP A 24 19.79 28.07 14.24
C ASP A 24 18.46 28.02 15.01
N GLY A 25 17.47 27.35 14.44
CA GLY A 25 16.16 27.19 15.06
C GLY A 25 15.43 25.94 14.57
N ILE A 26 14.28 25.66 15.21
CA ILE A 26 13.43 24.52 14.85
C ILE A 26 12.02 25.02 14.58
N VAL A 27 11.48 24.65 13.42
CA VAL A 27 10.06 24.79 13.11
C VAL A 27 9.35 23.49 13.46
N TYR A 28 8.24 23.60 14.17
CA TYR A 28 7.40 22.50 14.60
C TYR A 28 6.12 22.52 13.77
N PHE A 29 5.77 21.37 13.21
CA PHE A 29 4.54 21.17 12.46
C PHE A 29 3.64 20.15 13.13
N LYS A 30 2.34 20.38 13.04
CA LYS A 30 1.29 19.44 13.44
C LYS A 30 0.35 19.16 12.28
N ASP A 31 -0.47 18.11 12.41
CA ASP A 31 -1.44 17.70 11.39
C ASP A 31 -0.79 17.52 10.00
N VAL A 32 0.45 17.04 9.99
CA VAL A 32 1.21 16.88 8.75
C VAL A 32 0.59 15.76 7.91
N GLN A 33 0.28 16.11 6.66
CA GLN A 33 -0.26 15.20 5.66
C GLN A 33 0.69 15.13 4.46
N PRO A 34 1.20 13.93 4.13
CA PRO A 34 1.97 13.74 2.91
C PRO A 34 1.04 13.76 1.69
N HIS A 35 1.53 14.31 0.59
CA HIS A 35 0.98 14.02 -0.72
C HIS A 35 1.41 12.60 -1.12
N PRO A 36 0.48 11.70 -1.49
CA PRO A 36 0.82 10.38 -1.97
C PRO A 36 1.76 10.43 -3.18
N LEU A 37 2.80 9.61 -3.15
CA LEU A 37 3.73 9.43 -4.26
C LEU A 37 3.17 8.40 -5.23
N THR A 38 3.20 8.73 -6.51
CA THR A 38 2.68 7.91 -7.60
C THR A 38 3.69 6.85 -8.07
N LEU A 39 3.30 6.06 -9.06
CA LEU A 39 4.22 5.15 -9.74
C LEU A 39 5.35 5.90 -10.48
N ASP A 40 5.06 7.06 -11.07
CA ASP A 40 6.08 7.85 -11.76
C ASP A 40 7.09 8.44 -10.77
N ASP A 41 6.62 8.88 -9.60
CA ASP A 41 7.52 9.31 -8.51
C ASP A 41 8.43 8.16 -8.05
N TRP A 42 7.89 6.94 -7.96
CA TRP A 42 8.69 5.75 -7.65
C TRP A 42 9.75 5.45 -8.72
N LEU A 43 9.42 5.62 -10.01
CA LEU A 43 10.37 5.41 -11.10
C LEU A 43 11.55 6.39 -10.98
N VAL A 44 11.26 7.67 -10.75
CA VAL A 44 12.29 8.69 -10.51
C VAL A 44 13.13 8.35 -9.28
N PHE A 45 12.50 8.04 -8.14
CA PHE A 45 13.19 7.65 -6.92
C PHE A 45 14.08 6.41 -7.11
N SER A 46 13.61 5.44 -7.90
CA SER A 46 14.36 4.20 -8.15
C SER A 46 15.69 4.44 -8.88
N GLU A 47 15.75 5.50 -9.69
CA GLU A 47 16.91 5.95 -10.46
C GLU A 47 17.80 6.91 -9.66
N SER A 48 17.24 8.00 -9.12
CA SER A 48 18.01 9.05 -8.43
C SER A 48 18.48 8.66 -7.04
N LYS A 49 17.73 7.79 -6.35
CA LYS A 49 17.83 7.51 -4.89
C LYS A 49 17.45 8.67 -3.97
N ASP A 50 17.13 9.83 -4.52
CA ASP A 50 16.60 10.97 -3.77
C ASP A 50 15.08 10.92 -3.75
N LEU A 51 14.52 10.87 -2.54
CA LEU A 51 13.09 10.81 -2.34
C LEU A 51 12.51 12.21 -2.20
N LYS A 52 11.81 12.68 -3.23
CA LYS A 52 11.07 13.95 -3.20
C LYS A 52 9.71 13.74 -2.57
N ILE A 53 9.43 14.51 -1.52
CA ILE A 53 8.19 14.41 -0.74
C ILE A 53 7.56 15.79 -0.65
N LYS A 54 6.26 15.85 -0.88
CA LYS A 54 5.44 17.04 -0.67
C LYS A 54 4.59 16.82 0.57
N ILE A 55 4.57 17.79 1.47
CA ILE A 55 3.72 17.75 2.66
C ILE A 55 2.92 19.04 2.79
N SER A 56 1.82 18.93 3.51
CA SER A 56 1.06 20.07 4.03
C SER A 56 0.80 19.87 5.52
N GLY A 57 0.50 20.94 6.24
CA GLY A 57 0.17 20.85 7.66
C GLY A 57 -0.06 22.21 8.27
N VAL A 58 0.06 22.31 9.58
CA VAL A 58 -0.09 23.55 10.35
C VAL A 58 1.19 23.85 11.11
N VAL A 59 1.66 25.10 11.05
CA VAL A 59 2.79 25.58 11.84
C VAL A 59 2.38 25.60 13.31
N ALA A 60 3.02 24.77 14.14
CA ALA A 60 2.75 24.65 15.56
C ALA A 60 3.68 25.53 16.42
N GLY A 61 4.88 25.84 15.91
CA GLY A 61 5.84 26.72 16.57
C GLY A 61 7.01 27.01 15.64
N LYS A 62 7.60 28.19 15.73
CA LYS A 62 8.80 28.57 14.97
C LYS A 62 9.55 29.70 15.69
N PRO A 63 10.84 29.91 15.40
CA PRO A 63 11.55 31.08 15.86
C PRO A 63 10.88 32.37 15.37
N GLU A 64 10.92 33.43 16.18
CA GLU A 64 10.31 34.73 15.83
C GLU A 64 10.91 35.33 14.56
N TRP A 65 12.21 35.11 14.35
CA TRP A 65 12.95 35.59 13.19
C TRP A 65 12.66 34.82 11.90
N ASP A 66 12.06 33.64 11.97
CA ASP A 66 11.79 32.84 10.77
C ASP A 66 10.70 33.50 9.92
N LYS A 67 11.02 33.80 8.66
CA LYS A 67 10.07 34.32 7.66
C LYS A 67 9.79 33.30 6.55
N SER A 68 10.44 32.13 6.58
CA SER A 68 10.29 31.11 5.54
C SER A 68 8.98 30.34 5.66
N PHE A 69 8.44 30.19 6.88
CA PHE A 69 7.15 29.58 7.13
C PHE A 69 6.07 30.60 7.55
N PRO A 70 4.78 30.30 7.26
CA PRO A 70 3.66 31.09 7.74
C PRO A 70 3.64 31.27 9.27
N PRO A 71 2.90 32.25 9.79
CA PRO A 71 2.67 32.40 11.23
C PRO A 71 2.15 31.13 11.91
N VAL A 72 2.44 30.98 13.20
CA VAL A 72 1.92 29.87 14.02
C VAL A 72 0.39 29.83 13.93
N GLY A 73 -0.17 28.63 13.71
CA GLY A 73 -1.59 28.41 13.48
C GLY A 73 -2.00 28.39 12.01
N ASN A 74 -1.16 28.88 11.10
CA ASN A 74 -1.46 28.88 9.67
C ASN A 74 -1.01 27.60 8.97
N ARG A 75 -1.69 27.29 7.86
CA ARG A 75 -1.34 26.17 6.99
C ARG A 75 -0.10 26.46 6.18
N PHE A 76 0.70 25.43 5.93
CA PHE A 76 1.83 25.48 5.01
C PHE A 76 1.78 24.32 4.01
N GLN A 77 2.54 24.47 2.94
CA GLN A 77 2.89 23.41 2.01
C GLN A 77 4.38 23.54 1.71
N ALA A 78 5.08 22.42 1.69
CA ALA A 78 6.51 22.42 1.40
C ALA A 78 6.94 21.12 0.72
N ASP A 79 7.99 21.25 -0.10
CA ASP A 79 8.63 20.16 -0.81
C ASP A 79 9.97 19.87 -0.12
N PHE A 80 10.28 18.59 0.03
CA PHE A 80 11.47 18.08 0.71
C PHE A 80 12.15 17.04 -0.14
N GLU A 81 13.47 16.98 -0.02
CA GLU A 81 14.28 15.93 -0.62
C GLU A 81 14.97 15.17 0.50
N VAL A 82 14.74 13.85 0.53
CA VAL A 82 15.41 12.95 1.45
C VAL A 82 16.45 12.18 0.68
N GLY A 83 17.72 12.43 1.01
CA GLY A 83 18.84 11.77 0.38
C GLY A 83 18.95 10.27 0.74
N PRO A 84 19.85 9.54 0.06
CA PRO A 84 19.94 8.08 0.12
C PRO A 84 20.41 7.51 1.46
N SER A 85 20.87 8.36 2.38
CA SER A 85 21.29 7.96 3.72
C SER A 85 20.12 7.45 4.57
N LEU A 86 18.88 7.84 4.26
CA LEU A 86 17.68 7.35 4.92
C LEU A 86 16.94 6.37 4.01
N LYS A 87 16.89 5.10 4.42
CA LYS A 87 16.29 4.00 3.67
C LYS A 87 14.77 4.01 3.80
N ASN A 88 14.14 3.53 2.73
CA ASN A 88 12.71 3.24 2.69
C ASN A 88 12.52 1.72 2.51
N SER A 89 12.71 0.96 3.59
CA SER A 89 12.53 -0.50 3.55
C SER A 89 11.07 -0.94 3.51
N CYS A 90 10.13 -0.06 3.88
CA CYS A 90 8.71 -0.35 3.95
C CYS A 90 7.88 0.75 3.29
N PHE A 91 6.97 0.36 2.42
CA PHE A 91 6.02 1.23 1.75
C PHE A 91 4.71 1.24 2.53
N ALA A 92 4.20 2.42 2.89
CA ALA A 92 2.83 2.58 3.34
C ALA A 92 1.94 2.94 2.15
N LEU A 93 1.09 2.00 1.76
CA LEU A 93 0.19 2.13 0.61
C LEU A 93 -1.08 2.87 1.05
N VAL A 94 -1.36 3.98 0.37
CA VAL A 94 -2.46 4.91 0.65
C VAL A 94 -3.25 5.17 -0.63
N LYS A 95 -4.49 5.67 -0.51
CA LYS A 95 -5.30 6.02 -1.68
C LYS A 95 -4.50 7.01 -2.55
N GLY A 96 -4.34 6.66 -3.83
CA GLY A 96 -3.61 7.47 -4.82
C GLY A 96 -2.10 7.20 -4.90
N GLY A 97 -1.53 6.32 -4.07
CA GLY A 97 -0.10 6.00 -4.18
C GLY A 97 0.52 5.41 -2.92
N TRP A 98 1.72 5.83 -2.59
CA TRP A 98 2.44 5.39 -1.40
C TRP A 98 3.09 6.57 -0.68
N VAL A 99 3.41 6.37 0.60
CA VAL A 99 4.17 7.33 1.40
C VAL A 99 5.19 6.58 2.26
N PRO A 100 6.26 7.25 2.73
CA PRO A 100 7.11 6.71 3.77
C PRO A 100 6.30 6.27 4.99
N ILE A 101 6.63 5.11 5.56
CA ILE A 101 5.84 4.51 6.64
C ILE A 101 5.65 5.40 7.86
N PHE A 102 6.60 6.31 8.13
CA PHE A 102 6.53 7.16 9.32
C PHE A 102 5.32 8.10 9.34
N TYR A 103 4.73 8.42 8.18
CA TYR A 103 3.49 9.19 8.11
C TYR A 103 2.28 8.42 8.67
N ALA A 104 2.35 7.09 8.73
CA ALA A 104 1.32 6.26 9.34
C ALA A 104 1.44 6.18 10.88
N PHE A 105 2.52 6.71 11.47
CA PHE A 105 2.76 6.63 12.93
C PHE A 105 1.94 7.62 13.76
N SER A 106 1.31 8.62 13.12
CA SER A 106 0.43 9.58 13.79
C SER A 106 -1.04 9.24 13.52
N LYS A 107 -1.70 8.61 14.50
CA LYS A 107 -3.11 8.15 14.43
C LYS A 107 -3.45 7.25 13.24
N GLY A 108 -2.46 6.65 12.57
CA GLY A 108 -2.68 5.76 11.44
C GLY A 108 -3.09 4.35 11.87
N ASN A 109 -3.79 3.65 11.00
CA ASN A 109 -4.16 2.25 11.16
C ASN A 109 -3.39 1.40 10.15
N ILE A 110 -2.37 0.69 10.61
CA ILE A 110 -1.41 -0.02 9.77
C ILE A 110 -1.81 -1.49 9.64
N ILE A 111 -2.24 -1.92 8.46
CA ILE A 111 -2.36 -3.34 8.11
C ILE A 111 -0.94 -3.87 7.86
N ALA A 112 -0.45 -4.73 8.74
CA ALA A 112 0.93 -5.22 8.73
C ALA A 112 1.02 -6.63 8.13
N ASP A 113 1.65 -6.78 6.97
CA ASP A 113 1.94 -8.11 6.42
C ASP A 113 2.92 -8.88 7.34
N ARG A 114 3.07 -10.20 7.10
CA ARG A 114 4.00 -11.02 7.89
C ARG A 114 5.44 -10.50 7.85
N ASN A 115 5.86 -9.98 6.69
CA ASN A 115 7.22 -9.44 6.50
C ASN A 115 7.49 -8.22 7.38
N LEU A 116 6.49 -7.37 7.61
CA LEU A 116 6.58 -6.23 8.52
C LEU A 116 6.63 -6.68 9.97
N VAL A 117 5.78 -7.63 10.38
CA VAL A 117 5.80 -8.17 11.74
C VAL A 117 7.16 -8.81 12.07
N SER A 118 7.70 -9.61 11.13
CA SER A 118 9.04 -10.19 11.28
C SER A 118 10.15 -9.14 11.33
N GLU A 119 10.04 -8.07 10.54
CA GLU A 119 11.01 -6.97 10.59
C GLU A 119 10.94 -6.23 11.93
N ILE A 120 9.73 -5.94 12.42
CA ILE A 120 9.55 -5.31 13.74
C ILE A 120 10.16 -6.19 14.83
N GLN A 121 9.91 -7.49 14.80
CA GLN A 121 10.47 -8.44 15.76
C GLN A 121 12.01 -8.48 15.73
N ALA A 122 12.61 -8.45 14.53
CA ALA A 122 14.05 -8.50 14.37
C ALA A 122 14.75 -7.18 14.73
N ARG A 123 14.03 -6.06 14.60
CA ARG A 123 14.57 -4.70 14.71
C ARG A 123 14.39 -4.08 16.08
N PHE A 124 13.32 -4.44 16.79
CA PHE A 124 12.95 -3.80 18.04
C PHE A 124 12.72 -4.79 19.18
N SER A 125 13.09 -4.38 20.38
CA SER A 125 12.81 -5.11 21.62
C SER A 125 12.47 -4.11 22.71
N ASN A 126 11.32 -4.29 23.36
CA ASN A 126 10.85 -3.45 24.46
C ASN A 126 10.77 -1.95 24.12
N GLY A 127 10.41 -1.62 22.88
CA GLY A 127 10.25 -0.25 22.39
C GLY A 127 11.54 0.41 21.93
N GLU A 128 12.67 -0.28 22.03
CA GLU A 128 13.99 0.20 21.64
C GLU A 128 14.52 -0.57 20.44
N MET A 129 15.34 0.10 19.63
CA MET A 129 16.06 -0.55 18.55
C MET A 129 17.19 -1.42 19.08
N SER A 130 17.44 -2.53 18.41
CA SER A 130 18.63 -3.36 18.64
C SER A 130 19.90 -2.52 18.43
N SER A 131 20.80 -2.52 19.41
CA SER A 131 22.02 -1.69 19.45
C SER A 131 23.00 -1.89 18.27
N GLU A 132 22.87 -3.00 17.55
CA GLU A 132 23.70 -3.35 16.39
C GLU A 132 23.24 -2.70 15.08
N ARG A 133 22.12 -1.97 15.07
CA ARG A 133 21.55 -1.37 13.87
C ARG A 133 21.65 0.15 13.86
N GLU A 134 21.99 0.70 12.70
CA GLU A 134 21.96 2.14 12.45
C GLU A 134 20.52 2.65 12.32
N HIS A 135 20.28 3.86 12.85
CA HIS A 135 19.03 4.62 12.69
C HIS A 135 18.94 5.23 11.28
N ASN A 136 18.81 4.39 10.26
CA ASN A 136 18.84 4.80 8.87
C ASN A 136 17.64 4.33 8.06
N ASP A 137 16.48 4.08 8.68
CA ASP A 137 15.24 3.78 7.95
C ASP A 137 14.03 4.52 8.52
N PHE A 138 13.06 4.87 7.65
CA PHE A 138 11.80 5.46 8.10
C PHE A 138 11.03 4.61 9.12
N LEU A 139 11.20 3.27 9.11
CA LEU A 139 10.59 2.40 10.11
C LEU A 139 11.12 2.66 11.53
N ASP A 140 12.36 3.17 11.70
CA ASP A 140 12.97 3.43 13.01
C ASP A 140 12.18 4.44 13.86
N TYR A 141 11.46 5.34 13.20
CA TYR A 141 10.65 6.36 13.86
C TYR A 141 9.45 5.79 14.62
N ILE A 142 9.17 4.49 14.49
CA ILE A 142 8.11 3.82 15.26
C ILE A 142 8.42 3.78 16.76
N CYS A 143 9.71 3.88 17.14
CA CYS A 143 10.17 3.97 18.52
C CYS A 143 9.91 5.34 19.18
N ASP A 144 9.50 6.36 18.42
CA ASP A 144 9.17 7.65 19.01
C ASP A 144 8.03 7.49 20.02
N LYS A 145 8.18 8.06 21.22
CA LYS A 145 7.19 7.96 22.30
C LYS A 145 5.85 8.63 21.94
N ASN A 146 5.83 9.49 20.93
CA ASN A 146 4.63 10.13 20.38
C ASN A 146 4.00 9.34 19.24
N CYS A 147 4.57 8.18 18.87
CA CYS A 147 3.94 7.23 17.98
C CYS A 147 2.58 6.81 18.56
N SER A 148 1.53 6.96 17.77
CA SER A 148 0.13 6.78 18.20
C SER A 148 -0.66 5.91 17.22
N CYS A 149 0.03 5.21 16.32
CA CYS A 149 -0.61 4.30 15.39
C CYS A 149 -1.16 3.04 16.07
N THR A 150 -2.01 2.35 15.31
CA THR A 150 -2.49 1.02 15.63
C THR A 150 -2.01 0.07 14.56
N ILE A 151 -1.32 -1.01 14.96
CA ILE A 151 -0.94 -2.10 14.06
C ILE A 151 -2.04 -3.16 14.07
N HIS A 152 -2.56 -3.48 12.90
CA HIS A 152 -3.58 -4.47 12.67
C HIS A 152 -2.93 -5.80 12.29
N THR A 153 -3.26 -6.87 13.02
CA THR A 153 -2.73 -8.21 12.74
C THR A 153 -3.59 -8.99 11.72
N ILE A 154 -4.60 -8.36 11.11
CA ILE A 154 -5.53 -9.00 10.16
C ILE A 154 -4.77 -9.74 9.05
N SER A 155 -3.81 -9.05 8.44
CA SER A 155 -2.96 -9.59 7.37
C SER A 155 -1.94 -10.63 7.85
N TYR A 156 -1.62 -10.68 9.14
CA TYR A 156 -0.81 -11.78 9.67
C TYR A 156 -1.65 -13.04 9.89
N ALA A 157 -2.86 -12.84 10.42
CA ALA A 157 -3.76 -13.91 10.81
C ALA A 157 -4.38 -14.65 9.61
N LEU A 158 -4.66 -13.93 8.51
CA LEU A 158 -5.27 -14.52 7.31
C LEU A 158 -4.25 -15.21 6.38
N GLU A 159 -2.97 -14.84 6.41
CA GLU A 159 -1.89 -15.43 5.57
C GLU A 159 -1.49 -16.84 6.03
N SER A 160 -2.31 -17.52 6.84
CA SER A 160 -1.93 -18.77 7.52
C SER A 160 -1.19 -19.76 6.62
N ASN A 161 -0.36 -20.63 7.21
CA ASN A 161 0.33 -21.67 6.43
C ASN A 161 -0.63 -22.77 5.91
N GLU A 162 -1.92 -22.64 6.19
CA GLU A 162 -2.94 -23.47 5.58
C GLU A 162 -3.14 -22.97 4.15
N ARG A 163 -3.08 -23.87 3.17
CA ARG A 163 -3.17 -23.58 1.73
C ARG A 163 -4.59 -23.18 1.28
N LYS A 164 -5.32 -22.51 2.17
CA LYS A 164 -6.72 -22.07 2.09
C LYS A 164 -6.95 -21.01 3.17
N LEU A 165 -8.07 -20.27 3.07
CA LEU A 165 -8.43 -19.35 4.15
C LEU A 165 -8.47 -20.12 5.49
N PRO A 166 -7.73 -19.65 6.51
CA PRO A 166 -7.57 -20.36 7.76
C PRO A 166 -8.90 -20.64 8.45
N SER A 167 -8.95 -21.71 9.24
CA SER A 167 -10.06 -21.92 10.17
C SER A 167 -10.13 -20.78 11.19
N PRO A 168 -11.30 -20.51 11.80
CA PRO A 168 -11.43 -19.53 12.87
C PRO A 168 -10.41 -19.74 14.00
N GLU A 169 -10.21 -20.99 14.42
CA GLU A 169 -9.23 -21.36 15.45
C GLU A 169 -7.81 -20.97 15.03
N LYS A 170 -7.47 -21.17 13.74
CA LYS A 170 -6.16 -20.81 13.23
C LYS A 170 -5.98 -19.29 13.12
N ILE A 171 -7.02 -18.55 12.73
CA ILE A 171 -7.00 -17.08 12.73
C ILE A 171 -6.70 -16.57 14.14
N ILE A 172 -7.37 -17.11 15.16
CA ILE A 172 -7.17 -16.76 16.56
C ILE A 172 -5.74 -17.06 17.00
N GLU A 173 -5.23 -18.26 16.72
CA GLU A 173 -3.85 -18.67 17.05
C GLU A 173 -2.81 -17.73 16.42
N GLN A 174 -2.95 -17.44 15.11
CA GLN A 174 -2.02 -16.57 14.38
C GLN A 174 -2.09 -15.11 14.86
N HIS A 175 -3.29 -14.62 15.16
CA HIS A 175 -3.48 -13.31 15.78
C HIS A 175 -2.76 -13.23 17.13
N GLN A 176 -2.96 -14.20 18.02
CA GLN A 176 -2.31 -14.21 19.34
C GLN A 176 -0.79 -14.26 19.25
N ALA A 177 -0.25 -15.02 18.30
CA ALA A 177 1.19 -15.06 18.03
C ALA A 177 1.72 -13.69 17.59
N ALA A 178 1.08 -13.05 16.61
CA ALA A 178 1.47 -11.71 16.15
C ALA A 178 1.32 -10.65 17.25
N PHE A 179 0.21 -10.69 18.00
CA PHE A 179 -0.07 -9.79 19.10
C PHE A 179 1.02 -9.85 20.16
N LYS A 180 1.42 -11.06 20.58
CA LYS A 180 2.50 -11.27 21.55
C LYS A 180 3.84 -10.74 21.03
N THR A 181 4.17 -11.03 19.77
CA THR A 181 5.41 -10.57 19.14
C THR A 181 5.48 -9.05 19.08
N LEU A 182 4.43 -8.40 18.57
CA LEU A 182 4.37 -6.94 18.44
C LEU A 182 4.34 -6.26 19.82
N SER A 183 3.58 -6.79 20.78
CA SER A 183 3.50 -6.23 22.14
C SER A 183 4.85 -6.25 22.86
N LYS A 184 5.66 -7.29 22.61
CA LYS A 184 7.02 -7.38 23.15
C LYS A 184 7.98 -6.42 22.46
N ALA A 185 7.88 -6.30 21.12
CA ALA A 185 8.78 -5.46 20.34
C ALA A 185 8.50 -3.96 20.56
N LEU A 186 7.23 -3.56 20.62
CA LEU A 186 6.77 -2.17 20.64
C LEU A 186 5.63 -1.98 21.65
N PRO A 187 5.92 -2.00 22.97
CA PRO A 187 4.90 -1.98 24.03
C PRO A 187 4.08 -0.68 24.10
N HIS A 188 4.58 0.42 23.52
CA HIS A 188 3.86 1.70 23.46
C HIS A 188 2.90 1.81 22.27
N VAL A 189 3.02 0.93 21.27
CA VAL A 189 2.19 0.96 20.06
C VAL A 189 0.91 0.15 20.27
N LYS A 190 -0.22 0.66 19.79
CA LYS A 190 -1.50 -0.04 19.90
C LYS A 190 -1.55 -1.20 18.90
N ILE A 191 -2.16 -2.31 19.31
CA ILE A 191 -2.36 -3.48 18.45
C ILE A 191 -3.86 -3.80 18.40
N TRP A 192 -4.35 -4.13 17.21
CA TRP A 192 -5.73 -4.54 16.97
C TRP A 192 -5.76 -5.84 16.14
N PRO A 193 -6.72 -6.77 16.34
CA PRO A 193 -7.75 -6.83 17.39
C PRO A 193 -7.22 -6.78 18.83
N ARG A 194 -8.03 -6.32 19.80
CA ARG A 194 -7.65 -6.32 21.23
C ARG A 194 -8.65 -7.05 22.12
N SER A 195 -9.92 -7.07 21.73
CA SER A 195 -11.00 -7.73 22.45
C SER A 195 -11.56 -8.92 21.67
N ASP A 196 -12.30 -9.79 22.33
CA ASP A 196 -13.02 -10.89 21.68
C ASP A 196 -14.03 -10.38 20.65
N ALA A 197 -14.65 -9.22 20.88
CA ALA A 197 -15.54 -8.57 19.93
C ALA A 197 -14.81 -8.10 18.66
N ASP A 198 -13.61 -7.53 18.81
CA ASP A 198 -12.75 -7.17 17.66
C ASP A 198 -12.34 -8.41 16.86
N LEU A 199 -12.03 -9.50 17.57
CA LEU A 199 -11.62 -10.76 16.97
C LEU A 199 -12.79 -11.41 16.23
N GLN A 200 -14.00 -11.37 16.79
CA GLN A 200 -15.22 -11.81 16.10
C GLN A 200 -15.44 -10.99 14.82
N TYR A 201 -15.26 -9.67 14.88
CA TYR A 201 -15.37 -8.82 13.69
C TYR A 201 -14.35 -9.19 12.60
N LEU A 202 -13.11 -9.53 12.99
CA LEU A 202 -12.10 -10.06 12.07
C LEU A 202 -12.57 -11.38 11.41
N LEU A 203 -13.15 -12.30 12.17
CA LEU A 203 -13.69 -13.56 11.66
C LEU A 203 -14.84 -13.32 10.68
N ASP A 204 -15.74 -12.38 10.99
CA ASP A 204 -16.87 -12.03 10.13
C ASP A 204 -16.39 -11.43 8.79
N ILE A 205 -15.34 -10.60 8.81
CA ILE A 205 -14.69 -10.11 7.57
C ILE A 205 -14.12 -11.28 6.76
N ALA A 206 -13.40 -12.19 7.41
CA ALA A 206 -12.77 -13.33 6.74
C ALA A 206 -13.81 -14.23 6.07
N ASP A 207 -14.93 -14.47 6.75
CA ASP A 207 -16.03 -15.27 6.21
C ASP A 207 -16.74 -14.55 5.06
N LYS A 208 -17.05 -13.26 5.23
CA LYS A 208 -17.70 -12.42 4.20
C LYS A 208 -16.95 -12.45 2.86
N TYR A 209 -15.61 -12.45 2.88
CA TYR A 209 -14.80 -12.46 1.65
C TYR A 209 -14.31 -13.84 1.22
N ARG A 210 -14.75 -14.91 1.90
CA ARG A 210 -14.31 -16.28 1.59
C ARG A 210 -14.59 -16.67 0.15
N VAL A 211 -15.79 -16.38 -0.33
CA VAL A 211 -16.20 -16.68 -1.72
C VAL A 211 -15.34 -15.92 -2.72
N TYR A 212 -15.18 -14.61 -2.55
CA TYR A 212 -14.37 -13.75 -3.42
C TYR A 212 -12.91 -14.24 -3.49
N PHE A 213 -12.34 -14.61 -2.35
CA PHE A 213 -10.99 -15.13 -2.27
C PHE A 213 -10.86 -16.47 -3.02
N SER A 214 -11.76 -17.43 -2.75
CA SER A 214 -11.75 -18.74 -3.41
C SER A 214 -11.98 -18.64 -4.92
N GLU A 215 -12.81 -17.71 -5.38
CA GLU A 215 -12.94 -17.39 -6.81
C GLU A 215 -11.61 -16.93 -7.41
N GLY A 216 -10.92 -16.00 -6.74
CA GLY A 216 -9.62 -15.52 -7.18
C GLY A 216 -8.58 -16.64 -7.30
N VAL A 217 -8.51 -17.55 -6.32
CA VAL A 217 -7.64 -18.74 -6.37
C VAL A 217 -7.97 -19.63 -7.58
N ARG A 218 -9.24 -19.99 -7.79
CA ARG A 218 -9.66 -20.81 -8.95
C ARG A 218 -9.30 -20.13 -10.26
N LEU A 219 -9.51 -18.82 -10.34
CA LEU A 219 -9.19 -18.05 -11.53
C LEU A 219 -7.68 -18.06 -11.81
N LEU A 220 -6.83 -17.82 -10.80
CA LEU A 220 -5.37 -17.87 -10.96
C LEU A 220 -4.89 -19.23 -11.44
N ILE A 221 -5.43 -20.34 -10.93
CA ILE A 221 -5.07 -21.70 -11.39
C ILE A 221 -5.36 -21.86 -12.89
N LYS A 222 -6.52 -21.39 -13.34
CA LYS A 222 -6.95 -21.53 -14.74
C LYS A 222 -6.23 -20.55 -15.69
N LEU A 223 -5.92 -19.35 -15.21
CA LEU A 223 -5.29 -18.30 -16.01
C LEU A 223 -3.76 -18.36 -16.01
N ALA A 224 -3.12 -18.91 -14.96
CA ALA A 224 -1.66 -18.99 -14.88
C ALA A 224 -1.01 -19.61 -16.13
N PRO A 225 -1.49 -20.73 -16.71
CA PRO A 225 -0.94 -21.30 -17.94
C PRO A 225 -0.94 -20.33 -19.13
N LEU A 226 -1.90 -19.40 -19.17
CA LEU A 226 -2.03 -18.38 -20.21
C LEU A 226 -1.05 -17.22 -20.03
N ILE A 227 -0.38 -17.10 -18.88
CA ILE A 227 0.52 -15.98 -18.57
C ILE A 227 1.92 -16.42 -18.12
N VAL A 228 2.22 -17.73 -18.15
CA VAL A 228 3.58 -18.26 -17.92
C VAL A 228 4.55 -17.57 -18.87
N ASN A 229 4.20 -17.51 -20.16
CA ASN A 229 4.95 -16.79 -21.17
C ASN A 229 4.17 -15.54 -21.56
N SER A 230 4.80 -14.38 -21.50
CA SER A 230 4.18 -13.15 -22.02
C SER A 230 3.93 -13.33 -23.52
N PRO A 231 2.66 -13.27 -23.98
CA PRO A 231 2.36 -13.42 -25.40
C PRO A 231 3.01 -12.28 -26.21
N ALA A 232 3.36 -12.58 -27.46
CA ALA A 232 3.77 -11.54 -28.40
C ALA A 232 2.67 -10.48 -28.51
N ARG A 233 3.06 -9.21 -28.73
CA ARG A 233 2.14 -8.06 -28.68
C ARG A 233 0.89 -8.26 -29.55
N ASN A 234 1.05 -8.82 -30.74
CA ASN A 234 -0.04 -9.09 -31.69
C ASN A 234 -1.02 -10.20 -31.27
N LYS A 235 -0.69 -11.00 -30.24
CA LYS A 235 -1.55 -12.07 -29.71
C LYS A 235 -2.21 -11.72 -28.38
N ARG A 236 -1.91 -10.55 -27.79
CA ARG A 236 -2.41 -10.17 -26.47
C ARG A 236 -3.93 -10.08 -26.40
N VAL A 237 -4.58 -9.50 -27.41
CA VAL A 237 -6.04 -9.36 -27.46
C VAL A 237 -6.73 -10.72 -27.47
N GLU A 238 -6.24 -11.68 -28.28
CA GLU A 238 -6.75 -13.05 -28.30
C GLU A 238 -6.59 -13.71 -26.93
N GLN A 239 -5.45 -13.49 -26.27
CA GLN A 239 -5.20 -13.97 -24.92
C GLN A 239 -6.20 -13.39 -23.92
N TRP A 240 -6.46 -12.09 -23.96
CA TRP A 240 -7.42 -11.43 -23.07
C TRP A 240 -8.84 -11.97 -23.26
N LYS A 241 -9.25 -12.19 -24.51
CA LYS A 241 -10.55 -12.81 -24.84
C LYS A 241 -10.63 -14.24 -24.29
N ALA A 242 -9.56 -15.03 -24.40
CA ALA A 242 -9.50 -16.37 -23.81
C ALA A 242 -9.59 -16.34 -22.27
N MET A 243 -8.86 -15.43 -21.61
CA MET A 243 -8.94 -15.26 -20.15
C MET A 243 -10.36 -14.85 -19.71
N ALA A 244 -11.00 -13.93 -20.43
CA ALA A 244 -12.36 -13.48 -20.14
C ALA A 244 -13.39 -14.61 -20.33
N ALA A 245 -13.21 -15.44 -21.37
CA ALA A 245 -14.05 -16.61 -21.58
C ALA A 245 -13.94 -17.62 -20.43
N ILE A 246 -12.73 -17.85 -19.90
CA ILE A 246 -12.51 -18.68 -18.71
C ILE A 246 -13.21 -18.08 -17.48
N ALA A 247 -13.03 -16.78 -17.22
CA ALA A 247 -13.69 -16.12 -16.09
C ALA A 247 -15.21 -16.27 -16.17
N LYS A 248 -15.79 -16.07 -17.36
CA LYS A 248 -17.22 -16.26 -17.63
C LYS A 248 -17.67 -17.71 -17.42
N ALA A 249 -16.91 -18.70 -17.90
CA ALA A 249 -17.23 -20.12 -17.73
C ALA A 249 -17.22 -20.56 -16.26
N GLU A 250 -16.35 -19.95 -15.45
CA GLU A 250 -16.27 -20.18 -14.00
C GLU A 250 -17.29 -19.31 -13.21
N ASN A 251 -18.08 -18.48 -13.90
CA ASN A 251 -19.01 -17.51 -13.30
C ASN A 251 -18.31 -16.52 -12.34
N ILE A 252 -17.08 -16.12 -12.66
CA ILE A 252 -16.27 -15.18 -11.88
C ILE A 252 -16.24 -13.83 -12.58
N SER A 253 -16.41 -12.75 -11.81
CA SER A 253 -16.35 -11.40 -12.34
C SER A 253 -14.95 -11.05 -12.87
N VAL A 254 -14.88 -10.44 -14.05
CA VAL A 254 -13.64 -9.84 -14.60
C VAL A 254 -13.13 -8.66 -13.75
N ASN A 255 -13.92 -8.19 -12.78
CA ASN A 255 -13.48 -7.18 -11.80
C ASN A 255 -12.74 -7.79 -10.62
N ASN A 256 -12.66 -9.12 -10.51
CA ASN A 256 -11.86 -9.74 -9.48
C ASN A 256 -10.39 -9.31 -9.66
N ILE A 257 -9.74 -8.92 -8.57
CA ILE A 257 -8.35 -8.44 -8.57
C ILE A 257 -7.38 -9.44 -9.22
N ALA A 258 -7.65 -10.74 -9.13
CA ALA A 258 -6.89 -11.78 -9.81
C ALA A 258 -6.95 -11.65 -11.33
N PHE A 259 -8.12 -11.34 -11.89
CA PHE A 259 -8.28 -11.12 -13.33
C PHE A 259 -7.45 -9.92 -13.79
N LEU A 260 -7.50 -8.82 -13.06
CA LEU A 260 -6.76 -7.60 -13.37
C LEU A 260 -5.24 -7.81 -13.25
N ALA A 261 -4.80 -8.57 -12.25
CA ALA A 261 -3.41 -8.97 -12.12
C ALA A 261 -2.97 -9.85 -13.31
N CYS A 262 -3.78 -10.82 -13.74
CA CYS A 262 -3.49 -11.62 -14.94
C CYS A 262 -3.46 -10.77 -16.22
N LEU A 263 -4.38 -9.81 -16.36
CA LEU A 263 -4.40 -8.88 -17.48
C LEU A 263 -3.12 -8.06 -17.54
N SER A 264 -2.70 -7.48 -16.41
CA SER A 264 -1.41 -6.78 -16.29
C SER A 264 -0.22 -7.70 -16.60
N ALA A 265 -0.19 -8.90 -16.00
CA ALA A 265 0.88 -9.87 -16.19
C ALA A 265 1.04 -10.31 -17.66
N SER A 266 -0.06 -10.43 -18.40
CA SER A 266 -0.06 -10.77 -19.82
C SER A 266 0.38 -9.62 -20.75
N SER A 267 0.44 -8.40 -20.24
CA SER A 267 0.54 -7.19 -21.06
C SER A 267 1.76 -6.33 -20.78
N ALA A 268 2.20 -6.24 -19.53
CA ALA A 268 3.33 -5.42 -19.11
C ALA A 268 4.64 -5.90 -19.76
N ASN A 269 5.59 -4.97 -19.88
CA ASN A 269 6.92 -5.28 -20.40
C ASN A 269 7.63 -6.28 -19.48
N GLN A 270 8.33 -7.28 -20.01
CA GLN A 270 9.01 -8.29 -19.19
C GLN A 270 10.02 -7.71 -18.18
N SER A 271 10.70 -6.62 -18.53
CA SER A 271 11.61 -5.93 -17.62
C SER A 271 10.91 -5.25 -16.44
N PHE A 272 9.60 -4.96 -16.58
CA PHE A 272 8.77 -4.26 -15.62
C PHE A 272 7.38 -4.88 -15.52
N ASN A 273 7.28 -6.02 -14.86
CA ASN A 273 6.04 -6.78 -14.71
C ASN A 273 5.78 -7.18 -13.24
N PRO A 274 5.31 -6.24 -12.40
CA PRO A 274 5.08 -6.51 -10.98
C PRO A 274 3.96 -7.54 -10.77
N ALA A 275 2.91 -7.53 -11.59
CA ALA A 275 1.82 -8.50 -11.48
C ALA A 275 2.29 -9.94 -11.75
N GLN A 276 3.15 -10.15 -12.75
CA GLN A 276 3.76 -11.46 -12.99
C GLN A 276 4.67 -11.88 -11.82
N ARG A 277 5.34 -10.94 -11.14
CA ARG A 277 6.18 -11.23 -9.96
C ARG A 277 5.37 -11.49 -8.69
N LEU A 278 4.13 -11.00 -8.61
CA LEU A 278 3.18 -11.37 -7.56
C LEU A 278 2.62 -12.76 -7.82
N ILE A 279 2.09 -13.00 -9.03
CA ILE A 279 1.47 -14.27 -9.42
C ILE A 279 2.49 -15.41 -9.50
N LYS A 280 3.72 -15.13 -9.96
CA LYS A 280 4.80 -16.09 -10.19
C LYS A 280 4.34 -17.31 -11.01
N PRO A 281 3.71 -17.09 -12.19
CA PRO A 281 3.16 -18.19 -12.98
C PRO A 281 4.27 -19.12 -13.43
N LYS A 282 4.03 -20.43 -13.36
CA LYS A 282 4.97 -21.48 -13.77
C LYS A 282 4.23 -22.66 -14.36
N VAL A 283 4.95 -23.50 -15.10
CA VAL A 283 4.42 -24.80 -15.54
C VAL A 283 4.08 -25.62 -14.29
N GLY A 284 2.86 -26.16 -14.25
CA GLY A 284 2.36 -26.87 -13.06
C GLY A 284 2.00 -25.94 -11.89
N TYR A 285 1.55 -24.71 -12.17
CA TYR A 285 1.03 -23.78 -11.17
C TYR A 285 -0.02 -24.44 -10.27
N THR A 286 0.25 -24.47 -8.96
CA THR A 286 -0.53 -25.24 -8.00
C THR A 286 -1.56 -24.36 -7.27
N GLU A 287 -2.47 -25.00 -6.53
CA GLU A 287 -3.39 -24.30 -5.63
C GLU A 287 -2.65 -23.52 -4.53
N GLU A 288 -1.52 -24.03 -4.04
CA GLU A 288 -0.67 -23.33 -3.07
C GLU A 288 -0.05 -22.06 -3.65
N ASP A 289 0.43 -22.11 -4.90
CA ASP A 289 0.94 -20.91 -5.59
C ASP A 289 -0.16 -19.88 -5.80
N ALA A 290 -1.35 -20.34 -6.21
CA ALA A 290 -2.52 -19.50 -6.41
C ALA A 290 -3.01 -18.88 -5.10
N TYR A 291 -2.99 -19.62 -3.99
CA TYR A 291 -3.36 -19.12 -2.67
C TYR A 291 -2.44 -17.97 -2.22
N ASN A 292 -1.13 -18.20 -2.27
CA ASN A 292 -0.14 -17.19 -1.86
C ASN A 292 -0.26 -15.92 -2.71
N SER A 293 -0.41 -16.08 -4.03
CA SER A 293 -0.58 -14.96 -4.95
C SER A 293 -1.90 -14.23 -4.73
N MET A 294 -2.99 -14.97 -4.48
CA MET A 294 -4.30 -14.38 -4.22
C MET A 294 -4.31 -13.63 -2.89
N TYR A 295 -3.51 -14.06 -1.92
CA TYR A 295 -3.38 -13.38 -0.64
C TYR A 295 -2.84 -11.96 -0.78
N ASP A 296 -1.72 -11.81 -1.49
CA ASP A 296 -1.13 -10.51 -1.83
C ASP A 296 -2.15 -9.59 -2.52
N LEU A 297 -2.87 -10.13 -3.51
CA LEU A 297 -3.90 -9.38 -4.25
C LEU A 297 -5.14 -9.07 -3.38
N PHE A 298 -5.49 -9.95 -2.45
CA PHE A 298 -6.58 -9.75 -1.51
C PHE A 298 -6.28 -8.61 -0.54
N LEU A 299 -5.03 -8.48 -0.07
CA LEU A 299 -4.62 -7.35 0.78
C LEU A 299 -4.79 -6.01 0.08
N ILE A 300 -4.48 -5.93 -1.22
CA ILE A 300 -4.75 -4.73 -2.05
C ILE A 300 -6.24 -4.43 -2.05
N MET A 301 -7.08 -5.41 -2.39
CA MET A 301 -8.53 -5.23 -2.48
C MET A 301 -9.12 -4.78 -1.13
N LEU A 302 -8.78 -5.48 -0.04
CA LEU A 302 -9.26 -5.21 1.30
C LEU A 302 -8.84 -3.80 1.76
N THR A 303 -7.59 -3.43 1.53
CA THR A 303 -7.06 -2.11 1.92
C THR A 303 -7.78 -1.00 1.16
N ASN A 304 -7.94 -1.14 -0.15
CA ASN A 304 -8.68 -0.16 -0.95
C ASN A 304 -10.13 -0.01 -0.45
N LEU A 305 -10.79 -1.13 -0.17
CA LEU A 305 -12.16 -1.11 0.34
C LEU A 305 -12.26 -0.31 1.65
N VAL A 306 -11.38 -0.59 2.62
CA VAL A 306 -11.42 0.08 3.93
C VAL A 306 -11.04 1.56 3.81
N GLN A 307 -10.03 1.90 3.01
CA GLN A 307 -9.67 3.30 2.73
C GLN A 307 -10.81 4.08 2.07
N THR A 308 -11.63 3.40 1.27
CA THR A 308 -12.78 3.97 0.56
C THR A 308 -13.98 4.16 1.48
N GLN A 309 -14.28 3.16 2.32
CA GLN A 309 -15.47 3.17 3.20
C GLN A 309 -15.25 3.95 4.49
N ALA A 310 -14.01 4.07 4.95
CA ALA A 310 -13.66 4.72 6.21
C ALA A 310 -12.37 5.56 6.06
N PRO A 311 -12.39 6.61 5.22
CA PRO A 311 -11.20 7.43 4.95
C PRO A 311 -10.61 8.07 6.23
N ASP A 312 -11.46 8.42 7.20
CA ASP A 312 -11.06 9.03 8.46
C ASP A 312 -10.19 8.11 9.34
N LEU A 313 -10.25 6.80 9.12
CA LEU A 313 -9.43 5.83 9.85
C LEU A 313 -7.97 5.84 9.40
N LYS A 314 -7.62 6.51 8.29
CA LYS A 314 -6.24 6.57 7.77
C LYS A 314 -5.59 5.18 7.70
N VAL A 315 -6.33 4.22 7.13
CA VAL A 315 -5.84 2.85 6.99
C VAL A 315 -4.76 2.81 5.93
N THR A 316 -3.66 2.11 6.21
CA THR A 316 -2.54 1.94 5.28
C THR A 316 -2.10 0.48 5.26
N LEU A 317 -1.90 -0.10 4.08
CA LEU A 317 -1.19 -1.38 3.98
C LEU A 317 0.30 -1.09 4.00
N ALA A 318 1.00 -1.59 5.02
CA ALA A 318 2.44 -1.49 5.09
C ALA A 318 3.07 -2.80 4.60
N THR A 319 3.92 -2.70 3.58
CA THR A 319 4.58 -3.86 2.98
C THR A 319 6.04 -3.59 2.66
N ARG A 320 6.83 -4.65 2.65
CA ARG A 320 8.21 -4.66 2.13
C ARG A 320 8.30 -5.24 0.73
N ASP A 321 7.21 -5.84 0.22
CA ASP A 321 7.18 -6.35 -1.13
C ASP A 321 7.06 -5.18 -2.13
N LYS A 322 8.16 -4.93 -2.84
CA LYS A 322 8.23 -3.89 -3.87
C LYS A 322 7.25 -4.14 -5.00
N ASN A 323 7.01 -5.38 -5.41
CA ASN A 323 6.09 -5.67 -6.51
C ASN A 323 4.64 -5.45 -6.08
N LEU A 324 4.31 -5.73 -4.82
CA LEU A 324 3.00 -5.40 -4.24
C LEU A 324 2.77 -3.90 -4.24
N ALA A 325 3.77 -3.15 -3.75
CA ALA A 325 3.73 -1.69 -3.74
C ALA A 325 3.60 -1.11 -5.16
N ILE A 326 4.41 -1.57 -6.11
CA ILE A 326 4.38 -1.08 -7.50
C ILE A 326 3.04 -1.42 -8.16
N PHE A 327 2.51 -2.63 -7.93
CA PHE A 327 1.21 -3.01 -8.46
C PHE A 327 0.11 -2.10 -7.88
N TRP A 328 0.10 -1.85 -6.57
CA TRP A 328 -0.80 -0.88 -5.94
C TRP A 328 -0.71 0.52 -6.55
N MET A 329 0.50 1.07 -6.71
CA MET A 329 0.71 2.41 -7.28
C MET A 329 0.20 2.52 -8.71
N GLY A 330 0.24 1.41 -9.45
CA GLY A 330 -0.30 1.35 -10.80
C GLY A 330 -1.77 1.02 -10.86
N LEU A 331 -2.48 0.82 -9.74
CA LEU A 331 -3.93 0.70 -9.74
C LEU A 331 -4.56 2.08 -9.56
N THR A 332 -5.56 2.37 -10.38
CA THR A 332 -6.49 3.48 -10.14
C THR A 332 -7.76 2.89 -9.59
N PHE A 333 -8.18 3.30 -8.41
CA PHE A 333 -9.45 2.88 -7.83
C PHE A 333 -10.51 3.95 -8.05
N ALA A 334 -11.74 3.51 -8.32
CA ALA A 334 -12.90 4.37 -8.50
C ALA A 334 -13.09 5.34 -7.34
N ASP A 335 -13.54 6.56 -7.64
CA ASP A 335 -13.96 7.48 -6.60
C ASP A 335 -15.32 7.02 -6.04
N PRO A 336 -15.44 6.71 -4.73
CA PRO A 336 -16.73 6.41 -4.12
C PRO A 336 -17.76 7.54 -4.24
N LEU A 337 -17.32 8.78 -4.47
CA LEU A 337 -18.21 9.93 -4.75
C LEU A 337 -18.81 9.89 -6.16
N SER A 338 -18.32 9.00 -7.03
CA SER A 338 -18.82 8.75 -8.39
C SER A 338 -19.21 7.26 -8.56
N PRO A 339 -20.30 6.77 -7.94
CA PRO A 339 -20.63 5.33 -7.89
C PRO A 339 -20.89 4.65 -9.25
N GLY A 340 -20.98 5.41 -10.35
CA GLY A 340 -21.13 4.91 -11.72
C GLY A 340 -19.81 4.71 -12.47
N GLU A 341 -18.69 5.22 -11.94
CA GLU A 341 -17.36 5.16 -12.56
C GLU A 341 -16.51 4.11 -11.84
N GLN A 342 -16.99 2.86 -11.80
CA GLN A 342 -16.25 1.71 -11.25
C GLN A 342 -15.02 1.37 -12.11
N LEU A 343 -14.03 2.25 -12.10
CA LEU A 343 -12.76 2.11 -12.80
C LEU A 343 -11.78 1.46 -11.82
N ILE A 344 -11.43 0.19 -12.06
CA ILE A 344 -10.08 -0.27 -11.68
C ILE A 344 -9.21 -0.14 -12.92
N GLY A 345 -8.54 1.01 -13.04
CA GLY A 345 -7.59 1.28 -14.11
C GLY A 345 -6.21 0.71 -13.76
N LEU A 346 -5.42 0.35 -14.77
CA LEU A 346 -4.02 -0.06 -14.61
C LEU A 346 -3.11 1.00 -15.23
N HIS A 347 -2.08 1.49 -14.57
CA HIS A 347 -1.17 2.47 -15.18
C HIS A 347 -0.60 1.93 -16.51
N GLN A 348 -0.31 2.80 -17.47
CA GLN A 348 0.22 2.39 -18.80
C GLN A 348 1.47 1.51 -18.73
N LYS A 349 2.27 1.62 -17.65
CA LYS A 349 3.43 0.74 -17.41
C LYS A 349 3.02 -0.69 -17.05
N LEU A 350 1.84 -0.86 -16.44
CA LEU A 350 1.26 -2.15 -16.05
C LEU A 350 0.38 -2.76 -17.16
N LEU A 351 -0.17 -1.93 -18.04
CA LEU A 351 -1.01 -2.37 -19.15
C LEU A 351 -0.77 -1.47 -20.38
N PRO A 352 0.36 -1.65 -21.10
CA PRO A 352 0.68 -0.86 -22.27
C PRO A 352 -0.19 -1.27 -23.46
N VAL A 353 -1.22 -0.48 -23.72
CA VAL A 353 -2.23 -0.69 -24.77
C VAL A 353 -2.18 0.41 -25.82
N SER A 354 -2.39 0.03 -27.08
CA SER A 354 -2.73 0.95 -28.18
C SER A 354 -4.22 1.32 -28.15
N GLU A 355 -4.62 2.34 -28.91
CA GLU A 355 -6.04 2.74 -29.01
C GLU A 355 -6.96 1.62 -29.54
N SER A 356 -6.48 0.77 -30.44
CA SER A 356 -7.25 -0.39 -30.91
C SER A 356 -7.40 -1.45 -29.82
N GLU A 357 -6.31 -1.76 -29.11
CA GLU A 357 -6.32 -2.68 -27.97
C GLU A 357 -7.22 -2.17 -26.84
N LEU A 358 -7.29 -0.86 -26.63
CA LEU A 358 -8.17 -0.19 -25.68
C LEU A 358 -9.66 -0.46 -26.00
N LYS A 359 -10.05 -0.35 -27.27
CA LYS A 359 -11.42 -0.63 -27.73
C LYS A 359 -11.78 -2.10 -27.54
N ASP A 360 -10.88 -3.01 -27.91
CA ASP A 360 -11.06 -4.45 -27.65
C ASP A 360 -11.21 -4.74 -26.15
N LEU A 361 -10.42 -4.07 -25.31
CA LEU A 361 -10.48 -4.25 -23.87
C LEU A 361 -11.78 -3.70 -23.27
N ALA A 362 -12.31 -2.60 -23.80
CA ALA A 362 -13.62 -2.08 -23.39
C ALA A 362 -14.75 -3.08 -23.67
N VAL A 363 -14.68 -3.86 -24.75
CA VAL A 363 -15.62 -4.95 -25.03
C VAL A 363 -15.49 -6.08 -24.01
N ILE A 364 -14.27 -6.38 -23.55
CA ILE A 364 -14.01 -7.44 -22.56
C ILE A 364 -14.47 -7.04 -21.16
N LEU A 365 -14.15 -5.81 -20.73
CA LEU A 365 -14.38 -5.34 -19.36
C LEU A 365 -15.76 -4.67 -19.18
N GLY A 366 -16.38 -4.19 -20.27
CA GLY A 366 -17.61 -3.40 -20.30
C GLY A 366 -17.35 -1.93 -20.66
N GLU A 367 -18.18 -1.38 -21.55
CA GLU A 367 -18.14 0.04 -21.94
C GLU A 367 -18.33 0.94 -20.71
N GLY A 368 -17.45 1.94 -20.53
CA GLY A 368 -17.42 2.81 -19.34
C GLY A 368 -16.45 2.37 -18.23
N ARG A 369 -15.83 1.19 -18.34
CA ARG A 369 -14.83 0.69 -17.37
C ARG A 369 -13.38 0.86 -17.80
N VAL A 370 -13.18 1.24 -19.06
CA VAL A 370 -11.89 1.63 -19.60
C VAL A 370 -11.95 3.13 -19.79
N ASN A 371 -11.17 3.88 -19.02
CA ASN A 371 -11.12 5.33 -19.16
C ASN A 371 -10.60 5.67 -20.59
N PRO A 372 -11.36 6.37 -21.45
CA PRO A 372 -10.87 6.80 -22.77
C PRO A 372 -9.72 7.80 -22.66
N SER A 373 -9.64 8.50 -21.53
CA SER A 373 -8.57 9.41 -21.13
C SER A 373 -7.52 8.72 -20.24
N TRP A 374 -7.38 7.40 -20.35
CA TRP A 374 -6.15 6.69 -19.98
C TRP A 374 -5.03 7.32 -20.83
N ALA A 375 -4.42 8.38 -20.30
CA ALA A 375 -3.49 9.14 -21.06
C ALA A 375 -2.30 8.22 -21.37
N VAL A 376 -2.23 7.77 -22.63
CA VAL A 376 -0.94 7.77 -23.33
C VAL A 376 -0.40 9.16 -23.04
N PRO A 377 0.70 9.29 -22.28
CA PRO A 377 1.09 10.57 -21.74
C PRO A 377 1.21 11.51 -22.92
N PRO A 378 0.61 12.71 -22.87
CA PRO A 378 1.10 13.75 -23.75
C PRO A 378 2.60 13.82 -23.49
N SER A 379 3.40 13.84 -24.57
CA SER A 379 4.79 14.24 -24.48
C SER A 379 4.84 15.47 -23.58
N LEU A 380 5.44 15.35 -22.39
CA LEU A 380 5.57 16.46 -21.46
C LEU A 380 6.42 17.52 -22.16
N LYS A 381 5.75 18.52 -22.73
CA LYS A 381 6.32 19.86 -22.80
C LYS A 381 6.04 20.46 -21.44
N TYR A 382 7.07 20.53 -20.59
CA TYR A 382 7.54 21.75 -19.92
C TYR A 382 8.92 21.47 -19.33
#